data_AF-A0ABD3M7B5-F1
#
_entry.id   AF-A0ABD3M7B5-F1
#
_cell.length_a   1.000
_cell.length_b   1.000
_cell.length_c   1.000
_cell.angle_alpha   90.00
_cell.angle_beta   90.00
_cell.angle_gamma   90.00
#
_symmetry.space_group_name_H-M   'P 1'
#
loop_
_entity.id
_entity.type
_entity.pdbx_description
1 polymer ?
#
loop_
_entity_poly.entity_id
_entity_poly.type
_entity_poly.pdbx_seq_one_letter_code
_entity_poly.pdbx_strand_id
1 'polypeptide(L)'
;MISTATTTEPRCIIDRTILNEDTLGDMDDVGLAVFASLCGANRGAFVLQPPDGNTYGCTTFPESFSRNAGLNYTIPNSANLTQSYAAGDISDSATIEVVDQYVSAVYASSFPGVDSNPYGCNVNGLATLVDCPTNSGTKKSIRPDGDIIRAVTLAGAFISQPWITGGKSTLSMEEVKEFYKLEDFVEMATLGVNTIQIPVPCDTFFVNGEVAKTVSHLLVKAANAGLSAIIVLVVANPDESFLVEHVKSAAIFASASSNVVALQIPPTSSSSSSASLVDAVRSKAAKLPVLVPTDKGQLNNLSFPSDRLVFAALDVDAKSSIADIASADSLRTTAPVSSCCTIFNELHSIDRAPIEWLDCYHDIPIYVTSGFDLGIDDCIHQDEDAFNNYGQCDRFNETIDSAWWDRHRQSLASRQLFTYSKGLGWSFSAWKLFGEDDDSGSIETPSKLLCLRDVAAAGLMPSLTTTSTDDVDLDMACLNGPKSDFIMGDATFAPTAAPHDCGNGWWNDTTLQCDYWIPPPPAPPAPIDYTTLMKGAAGGAIVAFVLVWLAKKITGGRYENYQTLP
;
A
#
# COMPACT_ATOMS: atom_id res chain seq x y z
N MET A 1 36.50 -6.45 -29.81
CA MET A 1 35.10 -6.75 -30.12
C MET A 1 34.28 -6.13 -29.00
N ILE A 2 33.61 -5.02 -29.28
CA ILE A 2 32.70 -4.37 -28.35
C ILE A 2 31.43 -5.22 -28.37
N SER A 3 31.16 -5.93 -27.27
CA SER A 3 29.89 -6.62 -27.08
C SER A 3 28.82 -5.55 -26.93
N THR A 4 28.03 -5.31 -27.97
CA THR A 4 26.78 -4.57 -27.86
C THR A 4 25.84 -5.42 -27.01
N ALA A 5 25.76 -5.11 -25.71
CA ALA A 5 24.65 -5.57 -24.90
C ALA A 5 23.38 -5.04 -25.57
N THR A 6 22.54 -5.93 -26.09
CA THR A 6 21.16 -5.60 -26.44
C THR A 6 20.49 -5.17 -25.15
N THR A 7 20.37 -3.87 -24.92
CA THR A 7 19.54 -3.30 -23.86
C THR A 7 18.11 -3.63 -24.22
N THR A 8 17.56 -4.67 -23.61
CA THR A 8 16.12 -4.89 -23.58
C THR A 8 15.51 -3.76 -22.74
N GLU A 9 14.52 -3.06 -23.29
CA GLU A 9 13.76 -2.07 -22.53
C GLU A 9 12.85 -2.80 -21.54
N PRO A 10 12.68 -2.31 -20.29
CA PRO A 10 11.80 -2.94 -19.33
C PRO A 10 10.37 -3.05 -19.85
N ARG A 11 9.70 -4.14 -19.54
CA ARG A 11 8.31 -4.40 -19.92
C ARG A 11 7.48 -4.71 -18.69
N CYS A 12 6.25 -4.22 -18.68
CA CYS A 12 5.24 -4.63 -17.70
C CYS A 12 4.42 -5.78 -18.27
N ILE A 13 4.41 -6.90 -17.58
CA ILE A 13 3.68 -8.11 -17.98
C ILE A 13 2.83 -8.60 -16.81
N ILE A 14 1.87 -9.49 -17.08
CA ILE A 14 1.19 -10.24 -16.03
C ILE A 14 2.20 -11.12 -15.29
N ASP A 15 2.17 -11.06 -13.96
CA ASP A 15 2.93 -11.97 -13.12
C ASP A 15 2.28 -13.36 -13.13
N ARG A 16 2.84 -14.26 -13.93
CA ARG A 16 2.37 -15.63 -14.09
C ARG A 16 2.50 -16.48 -12.82
N THR A 17 3.21 -16.01 -11.79
CA THR A 17 3.21 -16.67 -10.48
C THR A 17 1.89 -16.45 -9.73
N ILE A 18 1.11 -15.44 -10.12
CA ILE A 18 -0.16 -15.05 -9.49
C ILE A 18 -1.32 -15.33 -10.42
N LEU A 19 -1.27 -14.79 -11.64
CA LEU A 19 -2.32 -14.91 -12.63
C LEU A 19 -1.84 -15.80 -13.78
N ASN A 20 -2.29 -17.05 -13.75
CA ASN A 20 -1.97 -18.10 -14.70
C ASN A 20 -3.21 -18.92 -15.02
N GLU A 21 -3.04 -19.97 -15.82
CA GLU A 21 -4.12 -20.83 -16.29
C GLU A 21 -4.89 -21.53 -15.15
N ASP A 22 -4.22 -21.79 -14.03
CA ASP A 22 -4.84 -22.45 -12.87
C ASP A 22 -5.57 -21.45 -11.96
N THR A 23 -5.15 -20.19 -11.92
CA THR A 23 -5.68 -19.15 -11.01
C THR A 23 -6.67 -18.19 -11.67
N LEU A 24 -6.72 -18.14 -13.00
CA LEU A 24 -7.64 -17.27 -13.74
C LEU A 24 -9.11 -17.55 -13.38
N GLY A 25 -9.46 -18.82 -13.19
CA GLY A 25 -10.82 -19.23 -12.80
C GLY A 25 -11.23 -18.78 -11.39
N ASP A 26 -10.25 -18.45 -10.55
CA ASP A 26 -10.47 -17.95 -9.18
C ASP A 26 -10.66 -16.42 -9.14
N MET A 27 -10.51 -15.72 -10.27
CA MET A 27 -10.75 -14.28 -10.35
C MET A 27 -12.25 -13.96 -10.35
N ASP A 28 -12.68 -13.08 -9.44
CA ASP A 28 -14.06 -12.59 -9.34
C ASP A 28 -14.45 -11.76 -10.58
N ASP A 29 -13.54 -10.90 -11.07
CA ASP A 29 -13.73 -10.12 -12.29
C ASP A 29 -12.41 -9.64 -12.93
N VAL A 30 -11.93 -10.37 -13.94
CA VAL A 30 -10.78 -9.98 -14.80
C VAL A 30 -10.98 -8.58 -15.41
N GLY A 31 -12.24 -8.26 -15.73
CA GLY A 31 -12.73 -6.99 -16.26
C GLY A 31 -12.37 -5.79 -15.38
N LEU A 32 -12.76 -5.86 -14.11
CA LEU A 32 -12.55 -4.76 -13.16
C LEU A 32 -11.10 -4.71 -12.67
N ALA A 33 -10.49 -5.85 -12.34
CA ALA A 33 -9.17 -5.90 -11.70
C ALA A 33 -8.04 -5.38 -12.62
N VAL A 34 -8.12 -5.63 -13.93
CA VAL A 34 -7.06 -5.25 -14.88
C VAL A 34 -7.44 -4.00 -15.67
N PHE A 35 -8.60 -3.99 -16.30
CA PHE A 35 -8.92 -2.94 -17.29
C PHE A 35 -9.29 -1.61 -16.63
N ALA A 36 -9.91 -1.61 -15.45
CA ALA A 36 -10.22 -0.35 -14.75
C ALA A 36 -8.95 0.39 -14.33
N SER A 37 -7.98 -0.32 -13.75
CA SER A 37 -6.70 0.24 -13.31
C SER A 37 -5.90 0.80 -14.50
N LEU A 38 -5.81 0.05 -15.59
CA LEU A 38 -5.09 0.46 -16.80
C LEU A 38 -5.78 1.60 -17.57
N CYS A 39 -7.12 1.63 -17.60
CA CYS A 39 -7.88 2.76 -18.15
C CYS A 39 -7.56 4.08 -17.41
N GLY A 40 -7.40 4.04 -16.09
CA GLY A 40 -7.03 5.20 -15.28
C GLY A 40 -5.64 5.72 -15.62
N ALA A 41 -4.66 4.82 -15.74
CA ALA A 41 -3.25 5.18 -15.97
C ALA A 41 -3.03 6.00 -17.25
N ASN A 42 -3.69 5.66 -18.36
CA ASN A 42 -3.52 6.37 -19.64
C ASN A 42 -4.69 7.31 -20.01
N ARG A 43 -5.48 7.75 -19.02
CA ARG A 43 -6.62 8.67 -19.23
C ARG A 43 -7.60 8.18 -20.31
N GLY A 44 -7.75 6.85 -20.42
CA GLY A 44 -8.73 6.22 -21.31
C GLY A 44 -8.27 5.88 -22.73
N ALA A 45 -7.00 6.05 -23.11
CA ALA A 45 -6.51 5.65 -24.44
C ALA A 45 -5.04 5.21 -24.46
N PHE A 46 -4.64 4.38 -25.43
CA PHE A 46 -3.26 3.91 -25.58
C PHE A 46 -2.85 3.77 -27.05
N VAL A 47 -1.56 3.65 -27.29
CA VAL A 47 -0.97 3.41 -28.63
C VAL A 47 -0.04 2.21 -28.58
N LEU A 48 0.13 1.49 -29.69
CA LEU A 48 1.07 0.38 -29.76
C LEU A 48 2.52 0.86 -29.87
N GLN A 49 3.44 0.03 -29.38
CA GLN A 49 4.88 0.20 -29.58
C GLN A 49 5.44 -1.07 -30.24
N PRO A 50 5.97 -0.99 -31.48
CA PRO A 50 6.04 0.19 -32.34
C PRO A 50 4.65 0.70 -32.79
N PRO A 51 4.48 2.01 -33.09
CA PRO A 51 3.19 2.57 -33.49
C PRO A 51 2.68 1.97 -34.79
N ASP A 52 1.44 1.52 -34.79
CA ASP A 52 0.70 1.04 -35.96
C ASP A 52 -0.12 2.15 -36.65
N GLY A 53 -0.04 3.37 -36.12
CA GLY A 53 -0.78 4.55 -36.59
C GLY A 53 -2.18 4.70 -35.99
N ASN A 54 -2.57 3.85 -35.04
CA ASN A 54 -3.88 3.90 -34.40
C ASN A 54 -3.78 4.33 -32.92
N THR A 55 -4.86 4.90 -32.41
CA THR A 55 -5.08 5.13 -30.98
C THR A 55 -6.27 4.30 -30.55
N TYR A 56 -6.08 3.47 -29.53
CA TYR A 56 -7.07 2.56 -29.02
C TYR A 56 -7.71 3.14 -27.75
N GLY A 57 -9.03 3.05 -27.65
CA GLY A 57 -9.71 3.31 -26.38
C GLY A 57 -9.30 2.26 -25.35
N CYS A 58 -9.31 2.61 -24.06
CA CYS A 58 -8.75 1.73 -23.04
C CYS A 58 -9.46 0.38 -22.93
N THR A 59 -10.71 0.23 -23.35
CA THR A 59 -11.38 -1.08 -23.34
C THR A 59 -11.20 -1.84 -24.65
N THR A 60 -10.62 -1.24 -25.69
CA THR A 60 -10.57 -1.78 -27.05
C THR A 60 -9.28 -2.55 -27.29
N PHE A 61 -9.38 -3.70 -27.97
CA PHE A 61 -8.20 -4.50 -28.35
C PHE A 61 -7.89 -4.38 -29.85
N PRO A 62 -6.61 -4.18 -30.22
CA PRO A 62 -6.15 -4.38 -31.58
C PRO A 62 -6.41 -5.81 -32.06
N GLU A 63 -6.69 -5.99 -33.36
CA GLU A 63 -6.89 -7.32 -33.95
C GLU A 63 -5.67 -8.26 -33.78
N SER A 64 -4.48 -7.67 -33.66
CA SER A 64 -3.24 -8.42 -33.43
C SER A 64 -3.27 -9.20 -32.12
N PHE A 65 -3.95 -8.73 -31.07
CA PHE A 65 -3.96 -9.40 -29.77
C PHE A 65 -4.61 -10.78 -29.88
N SER A 66 -5.80 -10.85 -30.49
CA SER A 66 -6.49 -12.12 -30.70
C SER A 66 -5.71 -13.06 -31.61
N ARG A 67 -5.07 -12.53 -32.66
CA ARG A 67 -4.24 -13.33 -33.57
C ARG A 67 -3.01 -13.92 -32.86
N ASN A 68 -2.34 -13.12 -32.03
CA ASN A 68 -1.17 -13.55 -31.27
C ASN A 68 -1.54 -14.58 -30.21
N ALA A 69 -2.73 -14.47 -29.62
CA ALA A 69 -3.31 -15.46 -28.71
C ALA A 69 -3.82 -16.74 -29.42
N GLY A 70 -3.64 -16.86 -30.75
CA GLY A 70 -4.02 -18.04 -31.52
C GLY A 70 -5.53 -18.17 -31.81
N LEU A 71 -6.29 -17.09 -31.67
CA LEU A 71 -7.73 -17.09 -31.93
C LEU A 71 -8.03 -16.91 -33.42
N ASN A 72 -9.06 -17.61 -33.89
CA ASN A 72 -9.54 -17.53 -35.28
C ASN A 72 -10.52 -16.37 -35.53
N TYR A 73 -10.84 -15.59 -34.49
CA TYR A 73 -11.73 -14.44 -34.53
C TYR A 73 -11.19 -13.32 -33.66
N THR A 74 -11.62 -12.09 -33.94
CA THR A 74 -11.20 -10.91 -33.18
C THR A 74 -12.08 -10.72 -31.95
N ILE A 75 -11.44 -10.52 -30.79
CA ILE A 75 -12.09 -10.02 -29.57
C ILE A 75 -11.92 -8.50 -29.56
N PRO A 76 -12.99 -7.72 -29.78
CA PRO A 76 -12.83 -6.28 -30.02
C PRO A 76 -12.61 -5.45 -28.75
N ASN A 77 -12.98 -5.96 -27.56
CA ASN A 77 -12.89 -5.23 -26.30
C ASN A 77 -12.92 -6.16 -25.08
N SER A 78 -12.66 -5.59 -23.90
CA SER A 78 -12.64 -6.28 -22.61
C SER A 78 -13.98 -6.95 -22.26
N ALA A 79 -15.13 -6.32 -22.54
CA ALA A 79 -16.44 -6.93 -22.28
C ALA A 79 -16.66 -8.20 -23.11
N ASN A 80 -16.21 -8.21 -24.37
CA ASN A 80 -16.25 -9.38 -25.23
C ASN A 80 -15.28 -10.48 -24.79
N LEU A 81 -14.13 -10.12 -24.21
CA LEU A 81 -13.20 -11.08 -23.63
C LEU A 81 -13.84 -11.81 -22.44
N THR A 82 -14.39 -11.05 -21.47
CA THR A 82 -15.06 -11.62 -20.29
C THR A 82 -16.22 -12.53 -20.68
N GLN A 83 -17.05 -12.12 -21.65
CA GLN A 83 -18.17 -12.94 -22.13
C GLN A 83 -17.70 -14.21 -22.85
N SER A 84 -16.67 -14.12 -23.70
CA SER A 84 -16.14 -15.28 -24.43
C SER A 84 -15.47 -16.28 -23.47
N TYR A 85 -14.78 -15.77 -22.43
CA TYR A 85 -14.20 -16.60 -21.38
C TYR A 85 -15.28 -17.34 -20.60
N ALA A 86 -16.29 -16.61 -20.09
CA ALA A 86 -17.40 -17.19 -19.34
C ALA A 86 -18.23 -18.22 -20.16
N ALA A 87 -18.28 -18.05 -21.48
CA ALA A 87 -18.93 -19.00 -22.38
C ALA A 87 -18.07 -20.25 -22.68
N GLY A 88 -16.77 -20.25 -22.32
CA GLY A 88 -15.82 -21.30 -22.67
C GLY A 88 -15.37 -21.28 -24.13
N ASP A 89 -15.57 -20.15 -24.83
CA ASP A 89 -15.22 -19.98 -26.25
C ASP A 89 -13.70 -19.73 -26.45
N ILE A 90 -13.02 -19.28 -25.39
CA ILE A 90 -11.56 -19.09 -25.34
C ILE A 90 -10.95 -19.86 -24.18
N SER A 91 -9.70 -20.31 -24.33
CA SER A 91 -8.96 -20.97 -23.26
C SER A 91 -8.39 -19.97 -22.24
N ASP A 92 -8.02 -20.47 -21.05
CA ASP A 92 -7.34 -19.67 -20.04
C ASP A 92 -6.06 -19.04 -20.59
N SER A 93 -5.24 -19.85 -21.26
CA SER A 93 -3.97 -19.40 -21.84
C SER A 93 -4.16 -18.29 -22.89
N ALA A 94 -5.18 -18.41 -23.76
CA ALA A 94 -5.49 -17.37 -24.73
C ALA A 94 -6.00 -16.09 -24.06
N THR A 95 -6.78 -16.21 -22.98
CA THR A 95 -7.27 -15.07 -22.21
C THR A 95 -6.12 -14.31 -21.57
N ILE A 96 -5.22 -15.01 -20.88
CA ILE A 96 -4.08 -14.39 -20.21
C ILE A 96 -3.13 -13.78 -21.23
N GLU A 97 -2.94 -14.41 -22.39
CA GLU A 97 -2.12 -13.83 -23.47
C GLU A 97 -2.69 -12.52 -24.04
N VAL A 98 -4.02 -12.40 -24.15
CA VAL A 98 -4.64 -11.11 -24.54
C VAL A 98 -4.47 -10.06 -23.44
N VAL A 99 -4.64 -10.46 -22.19
CA VAL A 99 -4.47 -9.57 -21.02
C VAL A 99 -3.02 -9.09 -20.90
N ASP A 100 -2.05 -9.98 -21.06
CA ASP A 100 -0.61 -9.69 -21.00
C ASP A 100 -0.18 -8.68 -22.07
N GLN A 101 -0.61 -8.90 -23.32
CA GLN A 101 -0.39 -7.97 -24.42
C GLN A 101 -1.01 -6.59 -24.15
N TYR A 102 -2.19 -6.55 -23.54
CA TYR A 102 -2.84 -5.30 -23.16
C TYR A 102 -2.07 -4.54 -22.08
N VAL A 103 -1.66 -5.22 -21.00
CA VAL A 103 -0.83 -4.65 -19.93
C VAL A 103 0.46 -4.06 -20.51
N SER A 104 1.17 -4.84 -21.33
CA SER A 104 2.41 -4.40 -21.99
C SER A 104 2.20 -3.17 -22.89
N ALA A 105 1.13 -3.15 -23.68
CA ALA A 105 0.85 -2.03 -24.58
C ALA A 105 0.45 -0.74 -23.85
N VAL A 106 -0.39 -0.84 -22.82
CA VAL A 106 -0.77 0.32 -21.99
C VAL A 106 0.45 0.87 -21.26
N TYR A 107 1.27 0.00 -20.67
CA TYR A 107 2.51 0.39 -20.02
C TYR A 107 3.44 1.15 -20.99
N ALA A 108 3.74 0.57 -22.15
CA ALA A 108 4.66 1.17 -23.13
C ALA A 108 4.18 2.50 -23.73
N SER A 109 2.89 2.84 -23.59
CA SER A 109 2.31 4.10 -24.05
C SER A 109 1.97 5.07 -22.92
N SER A 110 2.34 4.76 -21.68
CA SER A 110 2.08 5.61 -20.53
C SER A 110 2.82 6.94 -20.59
N PHE A 111 2.16 8.00 -20.10
CA PHE A 111 2.69 9.36 -20.06
C PHE A 111 2.63 9.96 -18.64
N PRO A 112 3.71 10.59 -18.13
CA PRO A 112 5.04 10.69 -18.75
C PRO A 112 5.68 9.30 -18.87
N GLY A 113 6.68 9.14 -19.74
CA GLY A 113 7.22 7.84 -20.15
C GLY A 113 7.51 6.87 -18.99
N VAL A 114 7.60 5.58 -19.30
CA VAL A 114 7.70 4.47 -18.32
C VAL A 114 8.81 4.63 -17.29
N ASP A 115 9.91 5.28 -17.65
CA ASP A 115 11.08 5.58 -16.82
C ASP A 115 10.88 6.73 -15.82
N SER A 116 9.74 7.42 -15.88
CA SER A 116 9.38 8.55 -15.03
C SER A 116 8.06 8.34 -14.27
N ASN A 117 7.45 7.16 -14.41
CA ASN A 117 6.18 6.83 -13.79
C ASN A 117 6.32 5.60 -12.86
N PRO A 118 6.55 5.80 -11.54
CA PRO A 118 6.72 4.71 -10.58
C PRO A 118 5.50 3.81 -10.44
N TYR A 119 4.32 4.28 -10.85
CA TYR A 119 3.06 3.53 -10.81
C TYR A 119 2.64 3.02 -12.20
N GLY A 120 3.48 3.16 -13.22
CA GLY A 120 3.12 2.82 -14.61
C GLY A 120 2.74 1.36 -14.79
N CYS A 121 3.38 0.44 -14.05
CA CYS A 121 3.10 -0.99 -14.07
C CYS A 121 2.09 -1.43 -12.99
N ASN A 122 1.31 -0.49 -12.43
CA ASN A 122 0.30 -0.84 -11.44
C ASN A 122 -0.94 -1.48 -12.09
N VAL A 123 -1.09 -2.79 -11.86
CA VAL A 123 -2.30 -3.56 -12.19
C VAL A 123 -2.80 -4.28 -10.94
N ASN A 124 -3.05 -3.53 -9.86
CA ASN A 124 -3.49 -4.05 -8.56
C ASN A 124 -2.60 -5.19 -8.03
N GLY A 125 -1.28 -5.09 -8.25
CA GLY A 125 -0.30 -6.10 -7.86
C GLY A 125 -0.21 -7.33 -8.77
N LEU A 126 -1.04 -7.44 -9.82
CA LEU A 126 -1.07 -8.58 -10.77
C LEU A 126 0.02 -8.53 -11.84
N ALA A 127 0.67 -7.38 -12.02
CA ALA A 127 1.70 -7.18 -13.02
C ALA A 127 3.08 -7.01 -12.39
N THR A 128 4.11 -7.28 -13.18
CA THR A 128 5.51 -7.17 -12.78
C THR A 128 6.37 -6.62 -13.90
N LEU A 129 7.47 -5.96 -13.51
CA LEU A 129 8.49 -5.49 -14.44
C LEU A 129 9.50 -6.60 -14.77
N VAL A 130 9.70 -6.84 -16.06
CA VAL A 130 10.70 -7.77 -16.60
C VAL A 130 11.67 -7.05 -17.52
N ASP A 131 12.74 -7.75 -17.89
CA ASP A 131 13.79 -7.26 -18.80
C ASP A 131 14.52 -6.02 -18.25
N CYS A 132 14.50 -5.83 -16.94
CA CYS A 132 15.15 -4.74 -16.24
C CYS A 132 16.68 -4.77 -16.44
N PRO A 133 17.29 -3.63 -16.79
CA PRO A 133 18.72 -3.56 -16.99
C PRO A 133 19.49 -3.79 -15.68
N THR A 134 20.07 -4.97 -15.50
CA THR A 134 20.97 -5.28 -14.37
C THR A 134 22.32 -4.60 -14.56
N ASN A 135 22.41 -3.31 -14.28
CA ASN A 135 23.56 -2.49 -14.69
C ASN A 135 24.65 -2.28 -13.62
N SER A 136 24.46 -2.71 -12.37
CA SER A 136 25.27 -2.12 -11.28
C SER A 136 26.09 -3.08 -10.43
N GLY A 137 25.71 -4.35 -10.27
CA GLY A 137 26.24 -5.21 -9.20
C GLY A 137 25.76 -4.84 -7.78
N THR A 138 24.67 -4.10 -7.63
CA THR A 138 23.98 -3.84 -6.36
C THR A 138 23.46 -5.15 -5.77
N LYS A 139 23.58 -5.32 -4.44
CA LYS A 139 23.10 -6.55 -3.80
C LYS A 139 21.58 -6.54 -3.75
N LYS A 140 20.94 -7.65 -4.18
CA LYS A 140 19.49 -7.83 -4.05
C LYS A 140 19.03 -8.33 -2.67
N SER A 141 19.95 -8.44 -1.72
CA SER A 141 19.64 -8.70 -0.31
C SER A 141 20.66 -8.02 0.60
N ILE A 142 20.17 -7.43 1.68
CA ILE A 142 20.98 -6.87 2.77
C ILE A 142 21.53 -7.99 3.65
N ARG A 143 20.80 -9.09 3.79
CA ARG A 143 21.17 -10.19 4.67
C ARG A 143 22.29 -11.05 4.07
N PRO A 144 23.16 -11.66 4.90
CA PRO A 144 24.22 -12.54 4.42
C PRO A 144 23.72 -13.86 3.79
N ASP A 145 22.56 -14.35 4.22
CA ASP A 145 21.93 -15.59 3.74
C ASP A 145 21.20 -15.41 2.39
N GLY A 146 21.01 -14.17 1.94
CA GLY A 146 20.32 -13.85 0.70
C GLY A 146 18.79 -13.82 0.83
N ASP A 147 18.25 -14.09 2.01
CA ASP A 147 16.80 -14.02 2.27
C ASP A 147 16.33 -12.56 2.38
N ILE A 148 15.03 -12.34 2.28
CA ILE A 148 14.40 -11.04 2.51
C ILE A 148 14.42 -10.69 4.01
N ILE A 149 14.34 -9.40 4.31
CA ILE A 149 14.18 -8.93 5.69
C ILE A 149 12.73 -9.10 6.13
N ARG A 150 12.52 -9.85 7.21
CA ARG A 150 11.24 -9.95 7.93
C ARG A 150 11.49 -9.36 9.30
N ALA A 151 11.21 -8.06 9.46
CA ALA A 151 11.58 -7.33 10.65
C ALA A 151 10.39 -6.96 11.54
N VAL A 152 10.69 -6.78 12.83
CA VAL A 152 9.80 -6.10 13.77
C VAL A 152 10.54 -4.94 14.42
N THR A 153 9.85 -3.83 14.62
CA THR A 153 10.43 -2.64 15.24
C THR A 153 10.32 -2.73 16.76
N LEU A 154 11.43 -2.44 17.46
CA LEU A 154 11.44 -2.27 18.91
C LEU A 154 10.96 -0.86 19.29
N ALA A 155 9.69 -0.60 18.96
CA ALA A 155 9.01 0.67 19.22
C ALA A 155 8.99 1.01 20.72
N GLY A 156 8.99 2.31 21.03
CA GLY A 156 8.97 2.83 22.42
C GLY A 156 10.24 2.58 23.26
N ALA A 157 11.23 1.84 22.76
CA ALA A 157 12.43 1.49 23.54
C ALA A 157 13.32 2.71 23.82
N PHE A 158 13.66 3.47 22.78
CA PHE A 158 14.58 4.62 22.88
C PHE A 158 14.01 5.91 22.31
N ILE A 159 12.94 5.81 21.52
CA ILE A 159 12.20 6.93 20.96
C ILE A 159 10.84 6.99 21.63
N SER A 160 10.44 8.18 22.06
CA SER A 160 9.17 8.43 22.74
C SER A 160 8.00 8.03 21.85
N GLN A 161 7.23 7.04 22.31
CA GLN A 161 5.99 6.61 21.67
C GLN A 161 4.99 6.26 22.79
N PRO A 162 4.21 7.24 23.29
CA PRO A 162 3.33 7.03 24.43
C PRO A 162 2.29 5.92 24.21
N TRP A 163 1.85 5.72 22.96
CA TRP A 163 0.84 4.72 22.61
C TRP A 163 1.29 3.26 22.89
N ILE A 164 2.59 2.95 22.78
CA ILE A 164 3.12 1.59 23.05
C ILE A 164 3.58 1.43 24.51
N THR A 165 3.93 2.52 25.18
CA THR A 165 4.52 2.52 26.52
C THR A 165 3.50 2.70 27.65
N GLY A 166 2.19 2.63 27.34
CA GLY A 166 1.11 2.88 28.30
C GLY A 166 1.07 4.33 28.79
N GLY A 167 1.36 5.28 27.90
CA GLY A 167 1.34 6.73 28.18
C GLY A 167 2.67 7.31 28.69
N LYS A 168 3.71 6.49 28.89
CA LYS A 168 5.03 6.99 29.32
C LYS A 168 5.79 7.64 28.16
N SER A 169 6.22 8.89 28.33
CA SER A 169 7.04 9.57 27.30
C SER A 169 8.36 8.86 27.04
N THR A 170 9.02 8.35 28.09
CA THR A 170 10.30 7.65 27.96
C THR A 170 10.41 6.54 29.00
N LEU A 171 10.95 5.40 28.59
CA LEU A 171 11.29 4.30 29.49
C LEU A 171 12.73 4.49 30.01
N SER A 172 12.96 4.11 31.27
CA SER A 172 14.32 3.93 31.80
C SER A 172 15.03 2.77 31.11
N MET A 173 16.36 2.74 31.16
CA MET A 173 17.13 1.68 30.50
C MET A 173 16.92 0.30 31.14
N GLU A 174 16.58 0.27 32.44
CA GLU A 174 16.13 -0.92 33.15
C GLU A 174 14.78 -1.39 32.63
N GLU A 175 13.80 -0.48 32.51
CA GLU A 175 12.48 -0.79 31.94
C GLU A 175 12.58 -1.30 30.50
N VAL A 176 13.48 -0.76 29.67
CA VAL A 176 13.69 -1.27 28.30
C VAL A 176 14.21 -2.72 28.29
N LYS A 177 15.11 -3.07 29.22
CA LYS A 177 15.66 -4.43 29.33
C LYS A 177 14.62 -5.43 29.85
N GLU A 178 13.71 -4.96 30.69
CA GLU A 178 12.56 -5.72 31.19
C GLU A 178 11.45 -5.80 30.15
N PHE A 179 11.29 -4.78 29.31
CA PHE A 179 10.30 -4.78 28.24
C PHE A 179 10.64 -5.81 27.18
N TYR A 180 11.89 -5.82 26.70
CA TYR A 180 12.39 -6.76 25.69
C TYR A 180 13.31 -7.81 26.31
N LYS A 181 12.71 -8.92 26.76
CA LYS A 181 13.37 -10.06 27.40
C LYS A 181 13.98 -11.00 26.35
N LEU A 182 14.79 -11.98 26.77
CA LEU A 182 15.41 -12.90 25.80
C LEU A 182 14.36 -13.77 25.12
N GLU A 183 13.33 -14.14 25.89
CA GLU A 183 12.18 -14.93 25.48
C GLU A 183 11.44 -14.27 24.31
N ASP A 184 11.30 -12.94 24.33
CA ASP A 184 10.69 -12.17 23.23
C ASP A 184 11.45 -12.39 21.90
N PHE A 185 12.78 -12.34 21.92
CA PHE A 185 13.59 -12.54 20.71
C PHE A 185 13.50 -13.99 20.19
N VAL A 186 13.37 -14.97 21.10
CA VAL A 186 13.16 -16.37 20.70
C VAL A 186 11.77 -16.57 20.10
N GLU A 187 10.75 -15.91 20.65
CA GLU A 187 9.38 -15.93 20.13
C GLU A 187 9.31 -15.27 18.74
N MET A 188 9.94 -14.11 18.55
CA MET A 188 10.09 -13.46 17.24
C MET A 188 10.69 -14.43 16.21
N ALA A 189 11.83 -15.06 16.54
CA ALA A 189 12.49 -16.01 15.65
C ALA A 189 11.61 -17.23 15.33
N THR A 190 10.88 -17.73 16.33
CA THR A 190 9.96 -18.86 16.18
C THR A 190 8.77 -18.51 15.27
N LEU A 191 8.29 -17.26 15.35
CA LEU A 191 7.22 -16.76 14.50
C LEU A 191 7.65 -16.63 13.03
N GLY A 192 8.97 -16.51 12.76
CA GLY A 192 9.54 -16.33 11.42
C GLY A 192 10.11 -14.93 11.16
N VAL A 193 10.13 -14.06 12.17
CA VAL A 193 10.89 -12.81 12.13
C VAL A 193 12.37 -13.16 12.10
N ASN A 194 13.13 -12.52 11.22
CA ASN A 194 14.56 -12.80 11.08
C ASN A 194 15.44 -11.59 11.44
N THR A 195 14.84 -10.41 11.64
CA THR A 195 15.54 -9.15 11.88
C THR A 195 14.78 -8.28 12.89
N ILE A 196 15.47 -7.45 13.67
CA ILE A 196 14.86 -6.40 14.50
C ILE A 196 15.26 -5.02 13.98
N GLN A 197 14.35 -4.06 14.03
CA GLN A 197 14.69 -2.65 13.87
C GLN A 197 14.80 -1.99 15.25
N ILE A 198 15.86 -1.21 15.45
CA ILE A 198 16.11 -0.49 16.70
C ILE A 198 16.19 1.01 16.41
N PRO A 199 15.06 1.75 16.53
CA PRO A 199 15.05 3.20 16.49
C PRO A 199 15.81 3.78 17.68
N VAL A 200 16.77 4.66 17.44
CA VAL A 200 17.59 5.31 18.46
C VAL A 200 17.83 6.79 18.13
N PRO A 201 17.96 7.66 19.13
CA PRO A 201 18.39 9.04 18.89
C PRO A 201 19.75 9.09 18.17
N CYS A 202 19.93 10.00 17.21
CA CYS A 202 21.16 10.11 16.42
C CYS A 202 22.44 10.24 17.26
N ASP A 203 22.38 10.92 18.41
CA ASP A 203 23.51 11.18 19.31
C ASP A 203 23.89 10.01 20.22
N THR A 204 23.09 8.92 20.23
CA THR A 204 23.25 7.74 21.09
C THR A 204 24.69 7.24 21.19
N PHE A 205 25.35 7.07 20.04
CA PHE A 205 26.68 6.47 19.94
C PHE A 205 27.81 7.51 20.02
N PHE A 206 27.49 8.79 19.90
CA PHE A 206 28.45 9.87 20.07
C PHE A 206 28.75 10.11 21.56
N VAL A 207 27.72 10.12 22.40
CA VAL A 207 27.84 10.27 23.86
C VAL A 207 28.36 8.96 24.50
N ASN A 208 28.11 7.81 23.87
CA ASN A 208 28.44 6.48 24.38
C ASN A 208 27.90 6.23 25.81
N GLY A 209 26.65 6.64 26.02
CA GLY A 209 25.96 6.58 27.30
C GLY A 209 25.25 5.25 27.60
N GLU A 210 24.31 5.28 28.53
CA GLU A 210 23.54 4.09 28.93
C GLU A 210 22.65 3.54 27.80
N VAL A 211 22.19 4.40 26.89
CA VAL A 211 21.43 3.99 25.70
C VAL A 211 22.27 3.06 24.82
N ALA A 212 23.51 3.45 24.47
CA ALA A 212 24.40 2.61 23.65
C ALA A 212 24.72 1.25 24.31
N LYS A 213 24.87 1.23 25.65
CA LYS A 213 25.06 -0.02 26.42
C LYS A 213 23.81 -0.91 26.36
N THR A 214 22.63 -0.31 26.45
CA THR A 214 21.36 -1.02 26.38
C THR A 214 21.09 -1.56 24.98
N VAL A 215 21.39 -0.79 23.92
CA VAL A 215 21.39 -1.27 22.53
C VAL A 215 22.31 -2.49 22.38
N SER A 216 23.55 -2.42 22.89
CA SER A 216 24.49 -3.55 22.86
C SER A 216 23.91 -4.79 23.56
N HIS A 217 23.22 -4.60 24.69
CA HIS A 217 22.58 -5.68 25.42
C HIS A 217 21.44 -6.33 24.62
N LEU A 218 20.58 -5.53 23.95
CA LEU A 218 19.53 -6.04 23.08
C LEU A 218 20.11 -6.78 21.86
N LEU A 219 21.20 -6.27 21.26
CA LEU A 219 21.89 -6.92 20.15
C LEU A 219 22.44 -8.32 20.52
N VAL A 220 22.91 -8.49 21.76
CA VAL A 220 23.33 -9.81 22.27
C VAL A 220 22.15 -10.76 22.38
N LYS A 221 21.00 -10.31 22.89
CA LYS A 221 19.79 -11.14 22.97
C LYS A 221 19.31 -11.55 21.57
N ALA A 222 19.27 -10.60 20.64
CA ALA A 222 18.91 -10.85 19.24
C ALA A 222 19.85 -11.87 18.60
N ALA A 223 21.16 -11.73 18.79
CA ALA A 223 22.16 -12.66 18.26
C ALA A 223 21.98 -14.08 18.83
N ASN A 224 21.68 -14.19 20.12
CA ASN A 224 21.43 -15.48 20.77
C ASN A 224 20.16 -16.17 20.23
N ALA A 225 19.18 -15.40 19.77
CA ALA A 225 17.97 -15.91 19.12
C ALA A 225 18.14 -16.13 17.59
N GLY A 226 19.30 -15.78 17.02
CA GLY A 226 19.55 -15.89 15.57
C GLY A 226 18.99 -14.74 14.73
N LEU A 227 18.58 -13.64 15.36
CA LEU A 227 18.01 -12.47 14.69
C LEU A 227 19.10 -11.45 14.31
N SER A 228 19.04 -10.94 13.09
CA SER A 228 19.83 -9.78 12.63
C SER A 228 19.26 -8.46 13.16
N ALA A 229 20.00 -7.36 13.03
CA ALA A 229 19.53 -6.04 13.47
C ALA A 229 19.79 -4.92 12.44
N ILE A 230 18.84 -3.98 12.39
CA ILE A 230 18.98 -2.70 11.68
C ILE A 230 18.91 -1.60 12.73
N ILE A 231 19.91 -0.72 12.74
CA ILE A 231 19.89 0.48 13.60
C ILE A 231 19.26 1.62 12.80
N VAL A 232 18.23 2.24 13.36
CA VAL A 232 17.51 3.35 12.73
C VAL A 232 17.80 4.64 13.50
N LEU A 233 18.43 5.61 12.85
CA LEU A 233 18.79 6.87 13.47
C LEU A 233 17.64 7.88 13.34
N VAL A 234 17.19 8.40 14.48
CA VAL A 234 16.08 9.35 14.57
C VAL A 234 16.58 10.69 15.12
N VAL A 235 16.24 11.78 14.42
CA VAL A 235 16.59 13.14 14.85
C VAL A 235 15.61 13.59 15.92
N ALA A 236 16.01 13.47 17.19
CA ALA A 236 15.21 13.94 18.32
C ALA A 236 15.38 15.45 18.61
N ASN A 237 16.47 16.08 18.11
CA ASN A 237 16.77 17.50 18.29
C ASN A 237 17.27 18.13 16.98
N PRO A 238 16.87 19.38 16.65
CA PRO A 238 17.12 20.01 15.35
C PRO A 238 18.52 20.61 15.17
N ASP A 239 19.48 20.36 16.07
CA ASP A 239 20.85 20.85 15.86
C ASP A 239 21.60 19.95 14.87
N GLU A 240 21.33 20.20 13.58
CA GLU A 240 21.90 19.48 12.45
C GLU A 240 23.43 19.67 12.33
N SER A 241 24.03 20.60 13.09
CA SER A 241 25.46 20.94 12.97
C SER A 241 26.41 19.79 13.32
N PHE A 242 25.96 18.84 14.15
CA PHE A 242 26.74 17.65 14.54
C PHE A 242 26.25 16.35 13.89
N LEU A 243 25.25 16.42 13.00
CA LEU A 243 24.60 15.24 12.42
C LEU A 243 25.60 14.30 11.73
N VAL A 244 26.57 14.86 11.01
CA VAL A 244 27.61 14.10 10.32
C VAL A 244 28.50 13.30 11.31
N GLU A 245 28.88 13.90 12.44
CA GLU A 245 29.71 13.22 13.45
C GLU A 245 28.91 12.16 14.24
N HIS A 246 27.63 12.43 14.48
CA HIS A 246 26.69 11.45 15.05
C HIS A 246 26.56 10.21 14.13
N VAL A 247 26.35 10.42 12.83
CA VAL A 247 26.27 9.33 11.84
C VAL A 247 27.59 8.55 11.73
N LYS A 248 28.75 9.24 11.77
CA LYS A 248 30.06 8.54 11.83
C LYS A 248 30.19 7.64 13.05
N SER A 249 29.75 8.12 14.21
CA SER A 249 29.82 7.36 15.47
C SER A 249 28.89 6.15 15.43
N ALA A 250 27.68 6.31 14.90
CA ALA A 250 26.75 5.22 14.66
C ALA A 250 27.31 4.18 13.68
N ALA A 251 27.97 4.61 12.60
CA ALA A 251 28.62 3.72 11.63
C ALA A 251 29.74 2.88 12.26
N ILE A 252 30.56 3.49 13.13
CA ILE A 252 31.60 2.77 13.88
C ILE A 252 30.96 1.70 14.77
N PHE A 253 29.92 2.06 15.52
CA PHE A 253 29.22 1.11 16.40
C PHE A 253 28.58 -0.03 15.60
N ALA A 254 27.83 0.29 14.55
CA ALA A 254 27.15 -0.68 13.71
C ALA A 254 28.14 -1.66 13.06
N SER A 255 29.24 -1.15 12.50
CA SER A 255 30.26 -2.00 11.86
C SER A 255 31.08 -2.87 12.82
N ALA A 256 31.09 -2.55 14.12
CA ALA A 256 31.73 -3.36 15.14
C ALA A 256 30.89 -4.58 15.56
N SER A 257 29.58 -4.58 15.28
CA SER A 257 28.68 -5.69 15.58
C SER A 257 28.48 -6.57 14.36
N SER A 258 28.79 -7.87 14.47
CA SER A 258 28.55 -8.83 13.39
C SER A 258 27.07 -9.10 13.11
N ASN A 259 26.19 -8.71 14.04
CA ASN A 259 24.76 -8.94 13.95
C ASN A 259 23.98 -7.77 13.35
N VAL A 260 24.64 -6.61 13.18
CA VAL A 260 24.02 -5.44 12.55
C VAL A 260 24.23 -5.54 11.04
N VAL A 261 23.12 -5.67 10.30
CA VAL A 261 23.14 -5.88 8.84
C VAL A 261 22.97 -4.58 8.06
N ALA A 262 22.40 -3.53 8.66
CA ALA A 262 22.29 -2.22 8.04
C ALA A 262 22.20 -1.08 9.07
N LEU A 263 22.52 0.13 8.61
CA LEU A 263 22.28 1.38 9.30
C LEU A 263 21.37 2.26 8.46
N GLN A 264 20.23 2.67 9.02
CA GLN A 264 19.36 3.65 8.41
C GLN A 264 19.74 5.05 8.91
N ILE A 265 20.12 5.91 7.97
CA ILE A 265 20.45 7.31 8.26
C ILE A 265 19.17 8.10 8.52
N PRO A 266 19.23 9.24 9.23
CA PRO A 266 18.05 10.06 9.46
C PRO A 266 17.51 10.67 8.15
N PRO A 267 16.21 10.98 8.08
CA PRO A 267 15.64 11.71 6.95
C PRO A 267 16.29 13.09 6.84
N THR A 268 16.47 13.57 5.62
CA THR A 268 16.99 14.92 5.37
C THR A 268 16.12 15.63 4.36
N SER A 269 16.06 16.97 4.46
CA SER A 269 15.23 17.81 3.59
C SER A 269 15.75 17.91 2.14
N SER A 270 16.93 17.37 1.83
CA SER A 270 17.50 17.43 0.48
C SER A 270 18.41 16.24 0.15
N SER A 271 18.43 15.81 -1.11
CA SER A 271 19.27 14.70 -1.58
C SER A 271 20.77 14.96 -1.42
N SER A 272 21.22 16.22 -1.53
CA SER A 272 22.62 16.60 -1.26
C SER A 272 23.02 16.36 0.19
N SER A 273 22.09 16.52 1.14
CA SER A 273 22.31 16.20 2.54
C SER A 273 22.42 14.68 2.75
N SER A 274 21.55 13.88 2.15
CA SER A 274 21.63 12.40 2.23
C SER A 274 22.95 11.85 1.69
N ALA A 275 23.46 12.37 0.57
CA ALA A 275 24.76 11.96 0.03
C ALA A 275 25.91 12.21 1.02
N SER A 276 25.91 13.38 1.69
CA SER A 276 26.94 13.69 2.69
C SER A 276 26.91 12.76 3.91
N LEU A 277 25.72 12.28 4.31
CA LEU A 277 25.58 11.32 5.40
C LEU A 277 26.03 9.91 4.98
N VAL A 278 25.75 9.50 3.74
CA VAL A 278 26.28 8.24 3.18
C VAL A 278 27.81 8.28 3.14
N ASP A 279 28.41 9.37 2.64
CA ASP A 279 29.87 9.56 2.64
C ASP A 279 30.45 9.50 4.07
N ALA A 280 29.74 10.07 5.04
CA ALA A 280 30.11 9.99 6.45
C ALA A 280 30.16 8.54 6.96
N VAL A 281 29.15 7.72 6.64
CA VAL A 281 29.16 6.28 6.94
C VAL A 281 30.33 5.59 6.24
N ARG A 282 30.51 5.81 4.93
CA ARG A 282 31.58 5.16 4.15
C ARG A 282 32.97 5.48 4.66
N SER A 283 33.19 6.68 5.19
CA SER A 283 34.46 7.08 5.81
C SER A 283 34.87 6.24 7.03
N LYS A 284 33.91 5.56 7.68
CA LYS A 284 34.12 4.73 8.88
C LYS A 284 33.79 3.26 8.67
N ALA A 285 32.83 2.96 7.82
CA ALA A 285 32.26 1.63 7.61
C ALA A 285 31.98 1.38 6.12
N ALA A 286 33.05 1.18 5.34
CA ALA A 286 32.99 1.08 3.88
C ALA A 286 32.12 -0.08 3.33
N LYS A 287 31.83 -1.11 4.16
CA LYS A 287 31.06 -2.30 3.75
C LYS A 287 29.70 -2.42 4.42
N LEU A 288 29.30 -1.47 5.26
CA LEU A 288 28.03 -1.51 5.97
C LEU A 288 26.90 -1.08 5.02
N PRO A 289 25.86 -1.90 4.80
CA PRO A 289 24.65 -1.47 4.10
C PRO A 289 24.03 -0.22 4.73
N VAL A 290 23.67 0.74 3.90
CA VAL A 290 23.05 2.00 4.32
C VAL A 290 21.66 2.11 3.73
N LEU A 291 20.69 2.35 4.59
CA LEU A 291 19.30 2.61 4.24
C LEU A 291 19.06 4.12 4.28
N VAL A 292 18.63 4.71 3.16
CA VAL A 292 18.30 6.13 3.06
C VAL A 292 16.78 6.26 3.09
N PRO A 293 16.20 6.97 4.08
CA PRO A 293 14.75 7.18 4.14
C PRO A 293 14.22 7.84 2.87
N THR A 294 13.06 7.40 2.41
CA THR A 294 12.41 7.86 1.20
C THR A 294 10.91 7.77 1.37
N ASP A 295 10.18 8.83 1.01
CA ASP A 295 8.72 8.84 1.07
C ASP A 295 8.12 8.58 -0.32
N LYS A 296 6.91 8.02 -0.38
CA LYS A 296 6.17 7.82 -1.65
C LYS A 296 6.07 9.10 -2.49
N GLY A 297 5.91 10.26 -1.85
CA GLY A 297 5.84 11.56 -2.53
C GLY A 297 7.15 12.01 -3.20
N GLN A 298 8.28 11.39 -2.86
CA GLN A 298 9.60 11.77 -3.35
C GLN A 298 10.09 10.89 -4.51
N LEU A 299 9.37 9.81 -4.85
CA LEU A 299 9.80 8.78 -5.82
C LEU A 299 10.22 9.36 -7.18
N ASN A 300 9.56 10.41 -7.65
CA ASN A 300 9.85 11.05 -8.94
C ASN A 300 11.09 11.94 -8.96
N ASN A 301 11.64 12.28 -7.79
CA ASN A 301 12.77 13.22 -7.63
C ASN A 301 13.95 12.58 -6.89
N LEU A 302 14.07 11.26 -6.94
CA LEU A 302 15.08 10.53 -6.21
C LEU A 302 16.48 10.73 -6.80
N SER A 303 17.42 11.06 -5.93
CA SER A 303 18.83 11.11 -6.24
C SER A 303 19.57 10.40 -5.12
N PHE A 304 20.16 9.26 -5.45
CA PHE A 304 20.96 8.47 -4.53
C PHE A 304 22.42 8.49 -4.97
N PRO A 305 23.36 8.40 -4.01
CA PRO A 305 24.75 8.15 -4.33
C PRO A 305 24.89 6.84 -5.09
N SER A 306 25.74 6.81 -6.12
CA SER A 306 26.06 5.60 -6.87
C SER A 306 26.92 4.65 -6.04
N ASP A 307 26.28 3.86 -5.18
CA ASP A 307 26.90 2.95 -4.23
C ASP A 307 26.09 1.65 -4.09
N ARG A 308 26.75 0.51 -4.32
CA ARG A 308 26.14 -0.84 -4.36
C ARG A 308 25.60 -1.35 -3.02
N LEU A 309 25.91 -0.65 -1.93
CA LEU A 309 25.49 -0.95 -0.57
C LEU A 309 24.60 0.17 -0.01
N VAL A 310 24.03 1.01 -0.88
CA VAL A 310 22.99 1.97 -0.55
C VAL A 310 21.65 1.44 -1.06
N PHE A 311 20.65 1.52 -0.19
CA PHE A 311 19.30 1.02 -0.41
C PHE A 311 18.30 2.11 0.00
N ALA A 312 17.11 2.08 -0.58
CA ALA A 312 16.02 2.92 -0.14
C ALA A 312 15.33 2.28 1.06
N ALA A 313 15.05 3.08 2.09
CA ALA A 313 14.11 2.75 3.16
C ALA A 313 12.82 3.50 2.86
N LEU A 314 11.88 2.83 2.18
CA LEU A 314 10.61 3.42 1.79
C LEU A 314 9.69 3.46 3.02
N ASP A 315 9.36 4.67 3.45
CA ASP A 315 8.24 4.87 4.34
C ASP A 315 6.98 4.86 3.49
N VAL A 316 6.16 3.82 3.70
CA VAL A 316 4.91 3.67 2.97
C VAL A 316 3.76 4.41 3.63
N ASP A 317 3.99 5.02 4.81
CA ASP A 317 2.98 5.63 5.69
C ASP A 317 1.65 4.88 5.54
N ALA A 318 1.70 3.58 5.85
CA ALA A 318 0.52 2.70 5.87
C ALA A 318 -0.51 3.15 6.92
N LYS A 319 -0.19 4.20 7.68
CA LYS A 319 -1.10 4.97 8.54
C LYS A 319 -2.09 5.85 7.77
N SER A 320 -2.38 5.54 6.51
CA SER A 320 -3.45 6.21 5.76
C SER A 320 -4.79 5.75 6.33
N SER A 321 -5.12 6.24 7.53
CA SER A 321 -6.33 5.85 8.22
C SER A 321 -7.55 6.20 7.37
N ILE A 322 -8.71 5.67 7.74
CA ILE A 322 -9.99 6.12 7.16
C ILE A 322 -10.10 7.66 7.18
N ALA A 323 -9.46 8.34 8.14
CA ALA A 323 -9.38 9.81 8.20
C ALA A 323 -8.63 10.42 7.00
N ASP A 324 -7.50 9.85 6.61
CA ASP A 324 -6.71 10.32 5.47
C ASP A 324 -7.41 10.03 4.14
N ILE A 325 -8.10 8.89 4.01
CA ILE A 325 -8.92 8.57 2.83
C ILE A 325 -10.16 9.47 2.76
N ALA A 326 -10.84 9.68 3.89
CA ALA A 326 -12.03 10.54 3.96
C ALA A 326 -11.70 12.02 3.74
N SER A 327 -10.47 12.46 4.06
CA SER A 327 -10.00 13.84 3.83
C SER A 327 -9.37 14.06 2.44
N ALA A 328 -8.85 13.02 1.79
CA ALA A 328 -8.19 13.13 0.50
C ALA A 328 -9.15 13.23 -0.71
N ASP A 329 -10.44 12.91 -0.57
CA ASP A 329 -11.35 12.76 -1.71
C ASP A 329 -12.65 13.60 -1.60
N SER A 330 -12.51 14.94 -1.62
CA SER A 330 -13.68 15.84 -1.71
C SER A 330 -14.28 15.97 -3.13
N LEU A 331 -13.70 15.29 -4.13
CA LEU A 331 -14.18 15.36 -5.52
C LEU A 331 -14.91 14.10 -6.01
N ARG A 332 -14.85 12.98 -5.27
CA ARG A 332 -15.64 11.78 -5.58
C ARG A 332 -16.24 11.15 -4.33
N THR A 333 -17.53 11.45 -4.16
CA THR A 333 -18.56 10.66 -3.47
C THR A 333 -18.55 10.61 -1.94
N THR A 334 -19.75 10.84 -1.39
CA THR A 334 -20.27 10.42 -0.08
C THR A 334 -20.29 8.89 0.04
N ALA A 335 -19.13 8.25 -0.10
CA ALA A 335 -19.03 6.79 -0.06
C ALA A 335 -18.95 6.33 1.42
N PRO A 336 -19.67 5.27 1.80
CA PRO A 336 -19.63 4.73 3.16
C PRO A 336 -18.21 4.27 3.54
N VAL A 337 -17.87 4.29 4.83
CA VAL A 337 -16.60 3.79 5.40
C VAL A 337 -16.24 2.37 4.93
N SER A 338 -17.22 1.54 4.59
CA SER A 338 -17.01 0.23 3.96
C SER A 338 -16.34 0.33 2.58
N SER A 339 -16.71 1.33 1.77
CA SER A 339 -16.02 1.65 0.52
C SER A 339 -14.61 2.19 0.77
N CYS A 340 -14.40 2.96 1.85
CA CYS A 340 -13.07 3.41 2.25
C CYS A 340 -12.17 2.25 2.70
N CYS A 341 -12.70 1.25 3.43
CA CYS A 341 -11.96 0.04 3.84
C CYS A 341 -11.62 -0.87 2.64
N THR A 342 -12.54 -0.97 1.67
CA THR A 342 -12.29 -1.70 0.41
C THR A 342 -11.16 -1.03 -0.38
N ILE A 343 -11.20 0.31 -0.50
CA ILE A 343 -10.15 1.11 -1.13
C ILE A 343 -8.83 0.95 -0.37
N PHE A 344 -8.83 1.07 0.96
CA PHE A 344 -7.63 0.94 1.80
C PHE A 344 -6.91 -0.40 1.60
N ASN A 345 -7.66 -1.51 1.59
CA ASN A 345 -7.10 -2.84 1.34
C ASN A 345 -6.50 -2.99 -0.06
N GLU A 346 -7.10 -2.35 -1.08
CA GLU A 346 -6.59 -2.39 -2.46
C GLU A 346 -5.32 -1.54 -2.65
N LEU A 347 -5.12 -0.47 -1.85
CA LEU A 347 -3.95 0.42 -1.95
C LEU A 347 -2.62 -0.31 -1.70
N HIS A 348 -2.57 -1.35 -0.88
CA HIS A 348 -1.31 -2.03 -0.57
C HIS A 348 -0.79 -2.92 -1.70
N SER A 349 -1.67 -3.41 -2.58
CA SER A 349 -1.24 -4.13 -3.79
C SER A 349 -0.59 -3.18 -4.81
N ILE A 350 -0.94 -1.89 -4.76
CA ILE A 350 -0.41 -0.84 -5.65
C ILE A 350 1.05 -0.51 -5.32
N ASP A 351 1.45 -0.64 -4.06
CA ASP A 351 2.82 -0.36 -3.60
C ASP A 351 3.88 -1.26 -4.25
N ARG A 352 3.47 -2.34 -4.94
CA ARG A 352 4.38 -3.21 -5.69
C ARG A 352 5.06 -2.47 -6.84
N ALA A 353 4.31 -1.65 -7.57
CA ALA A 353 4.79 -0.96 -8.75
C ALA A 353 5.99 -0.02 -8.45
N PRO A 354 5.92 0.89 -7.46
CA PRO A 354 7.07 1.72 -7.11
C PRO A 354 8.25 0.91 -6.56
N ILE A 355 7.99 -0.24 -5.92
CA ILE A 355 9.04 -1.14 -5.44
C ILE A 355 9.87 -1.70 -6.59
N GLU A 356 9.22 -2.30 -7.57
CA GLU A 356 9.89 -2.89 -8.73
C GLU A 356 10.47 -1.81 -9.65
N TRP A 357 9.79 -0.67 -9.80
CA TRP A 357 10.24 0.43 -10.65
C TRP A 357 11.59 0.99 -10.19
N LEU A 358 11.79 1.18 -8.89
CA LEU A 358 13.08 1.65 -8.37
C LEU A 358 14.21 0.64 -8.55
N ASP A 359 13.96 -0.66 -8.33
CA ASP A 359 14.97 -1.70 -8.63
C ASP A 359 15.27 -1.75 -10.14
N CYS A 360 14.25 -1.57 -10.98
CA CYS A 360 14.36 -1.75 -12.42
C CYS A 360 15.03 -0.56 -13.15
N TYR A 361 14.60 0.67 -12.87
CA TYR A 361 15.03 1.88 -13.57
C TYR A 361 16.15 2.63 -12.87
N HIS A 362 16.20 2.55 -11.54
CA HIS A 362 17.19 3.25 -10.73
C HIS A 362 18.23 2.33 -10.12
N ASP A 363 18.00 1.01 -10.14
CA ASP A 363 18.84 0.00 -9.51
C ASP A 363 18.98 0.24 -7.99
N ILE A 364 17.85 0.57 -7.36
CA ILE A 364 17.78 0.85 -5.93
C ILE A 364 16.77 -0.11 -5.31
N PRO A 365 17.22 -1.25 -4.77
CA PRO A 365 16.34 -2.12 -4.02
C PRO A 365 15.77 -1.40 -2.79
N ILE A 366 14.50 -1.65 -2.52
CA ILE A 366 13.75 -0.99 -1.45
C ILE A 366 13.50 -1.94 -0.29
N TYR A 367 13.71 -1.43 0.90
CA TYR A 367 13.21 -2.01 2.14
C TYR A 367 12.05 -1.15 2.64
N VAL A 368 10.92 -1.76 2.99
CA VAL A 368 9.78 -1.04 3.57
C VAL A 368 10.04 -0.82 5.06
N THR A 369 10.29 0.43 5.43
CA THR A 369 10.63 0.86 6.79
C THR A 369 9.41 1.40 7.54
N SER A 370 9.62 1.77 8.81
CA SER A 370 8.64 2.47 9.67
C SER A 370 7.48 1.62 10.15
N GLY A 371 7.48 0.34 9.76
CA GLY A 371 6.64 -0.67 10.38
C GLY A 371 5.19 -0.57 9.90
N PHE A 372 4.79 -1.40 8.96
CA PHE A 372 3.36 -1.51 8.66
C PHE A 372 2.63 -2.18 9.83
N ASP A 373 1.31 -2.01 9.88
CA ASP A 373 0.45 -2.61 10.89
C ASP A 373 -0.94 -2.93 10.32
N LEU A 374 -1.82 -3.47 11.16
CA LEU A 374 -3.20 -3.80 10.84
C LEU A 374 -4.20 -2.77 11.40
N GLY A 375 -3.72 -1.59 11.82
CA GLY A 375 -4.54 -0.45 12.18
C GLY A 375 -5.16 0.16 10.93
N ILE A 376 -6.48 0.02 10.80
CA ILE A 376 -7.25 0.63 9.70
C ILE A 376 -7.75 2.05 10.10
N ASP A 377 -7.73 2.31 11.41
CA ASP A 377 -8.02 3.60 12.02
C ASP A 377 -6.77 4.17 12.72
N ASP A 378 -6.82 5.46 13.00
CA ASP A 378 -5.80 6.20 13.74
C ASP A 378 -6.19 6.40 15.21
N CYS A 379 -7.02 5.50 15.78
CA CYS A 379 -7.56 5.68 17.13
C CYS A 379 -6.51 5.66 18.24
N ILE A 380 -5.32 5.15 17.97
CA ILE A 380 -4.17 5.28 18.86
C ILE A 380 -3.77 6.75 19.10
N HIS A 381 -4.17 7.66 18.22
CA HIS A 381 -3.89 9.08 18.26
C HIS A 381 -5.09 9.92 18.73
N GLN A 382 -6.17 9.31 19.23
CA GLN A 382 -7.42 10.01 19.59
C GLN A 382 -7.25 11.17 20.58
N ASP A 383 -6.19 11.13 21.38
CA ASP A 383 -5.86 12.13 22.40
C ASP A 383 -4.90 13.23 21.88
N GLU A 384 -4.51 13.17 20.61
CA GLU A 384 -3.62 14.15 19.97
C GLU A 384 -4.41 15.31 19.34
N ASP A 385 -3.88 16.53 19.43
CA ASP A 385 -4.54 17.74 18.92
C ASP A 385 -4.80 17.72 17.39
N ALA A 386 -4.02 16.92 16.65
CA ALA A 386 -4.13 16.79 15.19
C ALA A 386 -5.12 15.70 14.75
N PHE A 387 -5.69 14.93 15.69
CA PHE A 387 -6.59 13.84 15.39
C PHE A 387 -7.97 14.34 14.97
N ASN A 388 -8.45 13.82 13.84
CA ASN A 388 -9.79 14.12 13.33
C ASN A 388 -10.73 12.94 13.66
N ASN A 389 -11.67 13.18 14.57
CA ASN A 389 -12.68 12.18 14.93
C ASN A 389 -13.83 12.18 13.90
N TYR A 390 -13.87 11.16 13.05
CA TYR A 390 -14.95 10.84 12.13
C TYR A 390 -15.98 9.86 12.74
N GLY A 391 -15.86 9.51 14.03
CA GLY A 391 -16.64 8.47 14.70
C GLY A 391 -16.03 7.07 14.55
N GLN A 392 -14.78 6.98 14.06
CA GLN A 392 -14.07 5.72 13.82
C GLN A 392 -13.74 4.99 15.12
N CYS A 393 -13.43 5.71 16.20
CA CYS A 393 -13.00 5.11 17.47
C CYS A 393 -14.15 4.66 18.37
N ASP A 394 -15.30 5.32 18.30
CA ASP A 394 -16.47 5.01 19.13
C ASP A 394 -17.04 3.61 18.84
N ARG A 395 -16.68 3.03 17.69
CA ARG A 395 -17.21 1.76 17.18
C ARG A 395 -16.16 0.67 17.07
N PHE A 396 -14.95 0.89 17.60
CA PHE A 396 -13.87 -0.09 17.55
C PHE A 396 -14.31 -1.46 18.11
N ASN A 397 -15.11 -1.45 19.18
CA ASN A 397 -15.63 -2.68 19.79
C ASN A 397 -16.48 -3.54 18.84
N GLU A 398 -17.15 -2.91 17.87
CA GLU A 398 -17.92 -3.65 16.86
C GLU A 398 -17.01 -4.39 15.86
N THR A 399 -15.73 -4.05 15.83
CA THR A 399 -14.74 -4.66 14.94
C THR A 399 -14.04 -5.88 15.55
N ILE A 400 -14.16 -6.10 16.87
CA ILE A 400 -13.43 -7.15 17.59
C ILE A 400 -13.98 -8.53 17.27
N ASP A 401 -15.30 -8.72 17.40
CA ASP A 401 -15.97 -10.02 17.19
C ASP A 401 -16.56 -10.16 15.76
N SER A 402 -16.18 -9.27 14.86
CA SER A 402 -16.73 -9.24 13.51
C SER A 402 -15.89 -10.08 12.56
N ALA A 403 -16.44 -11.23 12.16
CA ALA A 403 -15.83 -12.09 11.16
C ALA A 403 -15.54 -11.36 9.82
N TRP A 404 -16.27 -10.27 9.54
CA TRP A 404 -15.98 -9.41 8.39
C TRP A 404 -14.64 -8.68 8.56
N TRP A 405 -14.44 -8.03 9.71
CA TRP A 405 -13.20 -7.32 10.04
C TRP A 405 -12.01 -8.26 10.16
N ASP A 406 -12.21 -9.47 10.70
CA ASP A 406 -11.16 -10.49 10.74
C ASP A 406 -10.66 -10.85 9.34
N ARG A 407 -11.58 -11.16 8.42
CA ARG A 407 -11.23 -11.44 7.01
C ARG A 407 -10.55 -10.24 6.35
N HIS A 408 -10.98 -9.02 6.66
CA HIS A 408 -10.40 -7.81 6.09
C HIS A 408 -8.97 -7.58 6.60
N ARG A 409 -8.71 -7.77 7.89
CA ARG A 409 -7.37 -7.66 8.48
C ARG A 409 -6.43 -8.75 7.98
N GLN A 410 -6.91 -9.98 7.83
CA GLN A 410 -6.15 -11.07 7.22
C GLN A 410 -5.79 -10.77 5.75
N SER A 411 -6.74 -10.25 4.97
CA SER A 411 -6.50 -9.80 3.60
C SER A 411 -5.48 -8.66 3.56
N LEU A 412 -5.61 -7.67 4.45
CA LEU A 412 -4.68 -6.54 4.57
C LEU A 412 -3.24 -7.03 4.84
N ALA A 413 -3.07 -7.86 5.88
CA ALA A 413 -1.80 -8.47 6.25
C ALA A 413 -1.18 -9.21 5.07
N SER A 414 -1.97 -10.04 4.39
CA SER A 414 -1.51 -10.87 3.27
C SER A 414 -1.04 -10.01 2.09
N ARG A 415 -1.76 -8.94 1.75
CA ARG A 415 -1.37 -8.01 0.67
C ARG A 415 -0.12 -7.22 1.01
N GLN A 416 -0.03 -6.67 2.21
CA GLN A 416 1.17 -5.95 2.68
C GLN A 416 2.40 -6.86 2.63
N LEU A 417 2.29 -8.08 3.18
CA LEU A 417 3.38 -9.05 3.16
C LEU A 417 3.76 -9.47 1.74
N PHE A 418 2.78 -9.78 0.89
CA PHE A 418 2.99 -10.13 -0.51
C PHE A 418 3.74 -9.00 -1.25
N THR A 419 3.24 -7.76 -1.14
CA THR A 419 3.80 -6.61 -1.86
C THR A 419 5.19 -6.25 -1.35
N TYR A 420 5.35 -6.10 -0.04
CA TYR A 420 6.60 -5.63 0.53
C TYR A 420 7.72 -6.69 0.47
N SER A 421 7.36 -7.97 0.28
CA SER A 421 8.31 -9.05 0.00
C SER A 421 8.85 -9.05 -1.44
N LYS A 422 8.31 -8.23 -2.36
CA LYS A 422 8.90 -8.05 -3.71
C LYS A 422 10.17 -7.20 -3.69
N GLY A 423 10.38 -6.42 -2.62
CA GLY A 423 11.62 -5.68 -2.38
C GLY A 423 12.63 -6.46 -1.55
N LEU A 424 13.43 -5.74 -0.77
CA LEU A 424 14.36 -6.27 0.23
C LEU A 424 13.65 -6.83 1.48
N GLY A 425 12.33 -6.62 1.59
CA GLY A 425 11.51 -7.02 2.73
C GLY A 425 10.90 -5.83 3.47
N TRP A 426 10.48 -6.07 4.71
CA TRP A 426 9.59 -5.18 5.46
C TRP A 426 9.90 -5.15 6.96
N SER A 427 9.34 -4.15 7.64
CA SER A 427 9.22 -4.09 9.10
C SER A 427 7.75 -4.05 9.50
N PHE A 428 7.41 -4.66 10.63
CA PHE A 428 6.14 -4.46 11.33
C PHE A 428 6.30 -3.42 12.47
N SER A 429 5.24 -2.65 12.75
CA SER A 429 5.22 -1.45 13.62
C SER A 429 5.73 -1.68 15.04
N ALA A 430 5.24 -2.70 15.73
CA ALA A 430 5.75 -3.06 17.05
C ALA A 430 5.71 -4.56 17.32
N TRP A 431 6.50 -5.01 18.29
CA TRP A 431 6.42 -6.38 18.78
C TRP A 431 5.23 -6.58 19.72
N LYS A 432 5.15 -5.79 20.79
CA LYS A 432 4.14 -5.89 21.86
C LYS A 432 3.99 -4.57 22.62
N LEU A 433 2.92 -4.43 23.40
CA LEU A 433 2.69 -3.29 24.30
C LEU A 433 3.46 -3.42 25.62
N PHE A 434 3.90 -2.30 26.18
CA PHE A 434 4.58 -2.26 27.48
C PHE A 434 3.59 -2.52 28.62
N GLY A 435 3.90 -3.50 29.47
CA GLY A 435 3.10 -3.81 30.66
C GLY A 435 1.93 -4.75 30.43
N GLU A 436 1.72 -5.22 29.19
CA GLU A 436 0.66 -6.17 28.81
C GLU A 436 1.25 -7.52 28.36
N ASP A 437 2.05 -8.17 29.22
CA ASP A 437 2.73 -9.43 28.88
C ASP A 437 1.79 -10.67 28.88
N ASP A 438 0.64 -10.59 29.56
CA ASP A 438 -0.21 -11.75 29.95
C ASP A 438 -1.46 -11.98 29.05
N ASP A 439 -1.76 -11.10 28.09
CA ASP A 439 -3.01 -11.13 27.30
C ASP A 439 -2.76 -11.05 25.78
N SER A 440 -1.89 -11.95 25.28
CA SER A 440 -1.55 -12.04 23.86
C SER A 440 -2.72 -12.62 23.04
N GLY A 441 -3.04 -12.00 21.90
CA GLY A 441 -4.04 -12.50 20.95
C GLY A 441 -5.45 -11.94 21.13
N SER A 442 -5.67 -11.15 22.19
CA SER A 442 -6.82 -10.25 22.29
C SER A 442 -6.55 -9.02 21.41
N ILE A 443 -7.49 -8.60 20.57
CA ILE A 443 -7.39 -7.37 19.74
C ILE A 443 -8.33 -6.28 20.26
N GLU A 444 -8.51 -6.23 21.58
CA GLU A 444 -9.51 -5.38 22.24
C GLU A 444 -9.19 -3.88 22.24
N THR A 445 -7.98 -3.49 21.85
CA THR A 445 -7.58 -2.07 21.73
C THR A 445 -6.94 -1.79 20.36
N PRO A 446 -7.09 -0.56 19.82
CA PRO A 446 -6.42 -0.17 18.58
C PRO A 446 -4.91 -0.42 18.61
N SER A 447 -4.26 -0.17 19.75
CA SER A 447 -2.80 -0.36 19.90
C SER A 447 -2.35 -1.82 19.73
N LYS A 448 -3.20 -2.81 20.02
CA LYS A 448 -2.87 -4.23 19.80
C LYS A 448 -2.87 -4.61 18.31
N LEU A 449 -3.57 -3.88 17.43
CA LEU A 449 -3.47 -4.08 15.97
C LEU A 449 -2.11 -3.64 15.40
N LEU A 450 -1.35 -2.85 16.16
CA LEU A 450 0.00 -2.42 15.83
C LEU A 450 1.09 -3.35 16.37
N CYS A 451 0.71 -4.39 17.11
CA CYS A 451 1.62 -5.32 17.77
C CYS A 451 1.63 -6.68 17.09
N LEU A 452 2.77 -7.07 16.52
CA LEU A 452 2.93 -8.31 15.76
C LEU A 452 2.59 -9.55 16.60
N ARG A 453 2.98 -9.57 17.88
CA ARG A 453 2.70 -10.68 18.79
C ARG A 453 1.20 -10.91 18.95
N ASP A 454 0.43 -9.84 19.09
CA ASP A 454 -1.02 -9.90 19.29
C ASP A 454 -1.75 -10.30 18.01
N VAL A 455 -1.45 -9.65 16.88
CA VAL A 455 -2.11 -9.97 15.61
C VAL A 455 -1.77 -11.38 15.11
N ALA A 456 -0.56 -11.86 15.38
CA ALA A 456 -0.17 -13.23 15.06
C ALA A 456 -0.89 -14.24 15.96
N ALA A 457 -0.95 -14.00 17.28
CA ALA A 457 -1.67 -14.85 18.21
C ALA A 457 -3.19 -14.89 17.94
N ALA A 458 -3.75 -13.79 17.44
CA ALA A 458 -5.14 -13.69 16.99
C ALA A 458 -5.42 -14.42 15.66
N GLY A 459 -4.39 -14.93 14.97
CA GLY A 459 -4.53 -15.58 13.66
C GLY A 459 -4.84 -14.62 12.51
N LEU A 460 -4.51 -13.33 12.66
CA LEU A 460 -4.68 -12.31 11.63
C LEU A 460 -3.49 -12.24 10.66
N MET A 461 -2.34 -12.78 11.07
CA MET A 461 -1.14 -12.84 10.22
C MET A 461 -1.02 -14.22 9.56
N PRO A 462 -0.70 -14.27 8.25
CA PRO A 462 -0.29 -15.51 7.62
C PRO A 462 1.06 -15.98 8.16
N SER A 463 1.44 -17.23 7.87
CA SER A 463 2.69 -17.80 8.36
C SER A 463 3.90 -17.00 7.87
N LEU A 464 4.75 -16.56 8.81
CA LEU A 464 6.00 -15.88 8.46
C LEU A 464 7.20 -16.83 8.37
N THR A 465 6.99 -18.14 8.55
CA THR A 465 8.07 -19.15 8.52
C THR A 465 8.25 -19.81 7.16
N THR A 466 7.25 -19.69 6.29
CA THR A 466 7.32 -20.21 4.92
C THR A 466 8.23 -19.30 4.09
N THR A 467 9.32 -19.88 3.60
CA THR A 467 10.33 -19.23 2.76
C THR A 467 10.18 -19.71 1.32
N SER A 468 8.99 -19.64 0.74
CA SER A 468 8.74 -19.91 -0.68
C SER A 468 7.24 -19.88 -0.95
N THR A 469 6.86 -19.28 -2.07
CA THR A 469 5.88 -19.64 -3.14
C THR A 469 4.91 -20.85 -3.00
N ASP A 470 4.86 -21.53 -1.87
CA ASP A 470 3.98 -22.68 -1.61
C ASP A 470 2.76 -22.29 -0.76
N ASP A 471 2.69 -21.04 -0.30
CA ASP A 471 1.53 -20.48 0.38
C ASP A 471 0.61 -19.87 -0.68
N VAL A 472 -0.18 -20.73 -1.32
CA VAL A 472 -1.15 -20.37 -2.36
C VAL A 472 -2.03 -19.18 -1.92
N ASP A 473 -2.27 -19.03 -0.61
CA ASP A 473 -3.08 -17.96 -0.04
C ASP A 473 -2.38 -16.58 -0.05
N LEU A 474 -1.05 -16.52 0.08
CA LEU A 474 -0.28 -15.26 0.01
C LEU A 474 -0.07 -14.79 -1.43
N ASP A 475 0.26 -15.71 -2.33
CA ASP A 475 0.49 -15.38 -3.74
C ASP A 475 -0.81 -14.94 -4.44
N MET A 476 -1.95 -15.37 -3.92
CA MET A 476 -3.29 -14.99 -4.39
C MET A 476 -3.88 -13.79 -3.66
N ALA A 477 -3.16 -13.20 -2.68
CA ALA A 477 -3.68 -12.11 -1.84
C ALA A 477 -4.11 -10.88 -2.66
N CYS A 478 -3.44 -10.63 -3.79
CA CYS A 478 -3.77 -9.53 -4.70
C CYS A 478 -4.67 -9.94 -5.88
N LEU A 479 -5.02 -11.23 -6.00
CA LEU A 479 -5.76 -11.75 -7.15
C LEU A 479 -7.15 -11.12 -7.27
N ASN A 480 -7.87 -11.08 -6.15
CA ASN A 480 -9.20 -10.50 -6.06
C ASN A 480 -9.16 -9.24 -5.21
N GLY A 481 -10.11 -8.33 -5.39
CA GLY A 481 -10.38 -7.28 -4.39
C GLY A 481 -10.93 -7.90 -3.09
N PRO A 482 -10.90 -7.19 -1.96
CA PRO A 482 -11.64 -7.62 -0.78
C PRO A 482 -13.13 -7.78 -1.13
N LYS A 483 -13.76 -8.85 -0.66
CA LYS A 483 -15.17 -9.09 -0.94
C LYS A 483 -16.01 -7.93 -0.39
N SER A 484 -16.81 -7.33 -1.25
CA SER A 484 -17.89 -6.41 -0.86
C SER A 484 -19.05 -7.24 -0.28
N ASP A 485 -18.87 -7.78 0.93
CA ASP A 485 -19.85 -8.60 1.63
C ASP A 485 -20.56 -7.85 2.76
N PHE A 486 -20.50 -6.52 2.73
CA PHE A 486 -21.37 -5.69 3.55
C PHE A 486 -22.81 -5.79 3.02
N ILE A 487 -23.57 -6.75 3.54
CA ILE A 487 -25.02 -6.71 3.42
C ILE A 487 -25.44 -5.36 3.98
N MET A 488 -26.00 -4.48 3.12
CA MET A 488 -26.65 -3.22 3.48
C MET A 488 -27.88 -3.48 4.37
N GLY A 489 -27.64 -4.03 5.56
CA GLY A 489 -28.65 -4.66 6.41
C GLY A 489 -28.13 -5.06 7.79
N ASP A 490 -26.82 -5.00 8.05
CA ASP A 490 -26.38 -4.74 9.42
C ASP A 490 -26.43 -3.24 9.67
N ALA A 491 -27.05 -2.82 10.76
CA ALA A 491 -27.43 -1.43 11.03
C ALA A 491 -26.23 -0.54 11.41
N THR A 492 -25.03 -0.90 10.98
CA THR A 492 -23.82 -0.12 11.19
C THR A 492 -23.70 0.87 10.04
N PHE A 493 -24.48 1.95 10.12
CA PHE A 493 -24.30 3.13 9.24
C PHE A 493 -22.82 3.50 9.19
N ALA A 494 -22.27 3.67 8.00
CA ALA A 494 -20.95 4.27 7.85
C ALA A 494 -20.90 5.58 8.65
N PRO A 495 -19.85 5.82 9.45
CA PRO A 495 -19.60 7.13 10.02
C PRO A 495 -19.56 8.18 8.91
N THR A 496 -20.64 8.95 8.79
CA THR A 496 -20.63 10.22 8.05
C THR A 496 -20.27 11.29 9.06
N ALA A 497 -19.29 12.13 8.74
CA ALA A 497 -19.04 13.36 9.48
C ALA A 497 -20.38 14.05 9.78
N ALA A 498 -20.61 14.43 11.03
CA ALA A 498 -21.81 15.14 11.39
C ALA A 498 -21.91 16.39 10.48
N PRO A 499 -22.99 16.53 9.69
CA PRO A 499 -23.06 17.61 8.71
C PRO A 499 -22.94 18.96 9.42
N HIS A 500 -22.11 19.86 8.88
CA HIS A 500 -22.17 21.27 9.28
C HIS A 500 -23.59 21.78 9.01
N ASP A 501 -24.29 22.24 10.05
CA ASP A 501 -25.67 22.73 9.93
C ASP A 501 -25.70 24.08 9.19
N CYS A 502 -25.69 24.00 7.86
CA CYS A 502 -25.76 25.13 6.94
C CYS A 502 -27.20 25.49 6.52
N GLY A 503 -28.23 24.89 7.13
CA GLY A 503 -29.62 25.08 6.72
C GLY A 503 -29.87 24.73 5.24
N ASN A 504 -30.27 25.71 4.42
CA ASN A 504 -30.51 25.55 2.97
C ASN A 504 -29.24 25.79 2.11
N GLY A 505 -28.09 26.04 2.74
CA GLY A 505 -26.80 26.17 2.06
C GLY A 505 -26.03 24.85 2.01
N TRP A 506 -24.87 24.87 1.35
CA TRP A 506 -23.87 23.79 1.46
C TRP A 506 -22.60 24.35 2.10
N TRP A 507 -21.88 23.51 2.84
CA TRP A 507 -20.57 23.86 3.34
C TRP A 507 -19.56 23.93 2.19
N ASN A 508 -18.86 25.05 2.06
CA ASN A 508 -17.78 25.21 1.07
C ASN A 508 -16.42 25.06 1.77
N ASP A 509 -15.76 23.94 1.51
CA ASP A 509 -14.47 23.59 2.09
C ASP A 509 -13.30 24.46 1.63
N THR A 510 -13.44 25.18 0.51
CA THR A 510 -12.40 26.10 0.03
C THR A 510 -12.43 27.42 0.78
N THR A 511 -13.62 27.85 1.18
CA THR A 511 -13.83 29.14 1.85
C THR A 511 -14.03 29.00 3.36
N LEU A 512 -14.25 27.76 3.85
CA LEU A 512 -14.56 27.42 5.23
C LEU A 512 -15.82 28.13 5.75
N GLN A 513 -16.86 28.21 4.92
CA GLN A 513 -18.15 28.86 5.25
C GLN A 513 -19.32 28.17 4.53
N CYS A 514 -20.54 28.36 5.05
CA CYS A 514 -21.76 27.91 4.39
C CYS A 514 -22.12 28.85 3.23
N ASP A 515 -22.12 28.34 2.01
CA ASP A 515 -22.53 29.05 0.80
C ASP A 515 -23.98 28.72 0.42
N TYR A 516 -24.65 29.68 -0.23
CA TYR A 516 -26.07 29.57 -0.60
C TYR A 516 -26.24 29.70 -2.11
N TRP A 517 -27.15 28.91 -2.69
CA TRP A 517 -27.45 28.98 -4.13
C TRP A 517 -28.22 30.28 -4.42
N ILE A 518 -27.61 31.20 -5.18
CA ILE A 518 -28.33 32.30 -5.82
C ILE A 518 -28.50 31.90 -7.30
N PRO A 519 -29.72 31.57 -7.77
CA PRO A 519 -29.92 31.25 -9.18
C PRO A 519 -29.51 32.41 -10.09
N PRO A 520 -28.80 32.16 -11.21
CA PRO A 520 -28.59 33.20 -12.23
C PRO A 520 -29.93 33.61 -12.86
N PRO A 521 -30.08 34.89 -13.28
CA PRO A 521 -31.30 35.33 -13.94
C PRO A 521 -31.53 34.54 -15.24
N PRO A 522 -32.80 34.18 -15.55
CA PRO A 522 -33.10 33.31 -16.68
C PRO A 522 -32.72 33.96 -18.01
N ALA A 523 -32.10 33.16 -18.89
CA ALA A 523 -31.77 33.57 -20.25
C ALA A 523 -33.04 33.82 -21.08
N PRO A 524 -33.04 34.79 -22.01
CA PRO A 524 -34.18 35.04 -22.89
C PRO A 524 -34.43 33.85 -23.83
N PRO A 525 -35.70 33.48 -24.10
CA PRO A 525 -36.04 32.27 -24.83
C PRO A 525 -35.65 32.35 -26.31
N ALA A 526 -35.05 31.26 -26.82
CA ALA A 526 -34.83 31.03 -28.24
C ALA A 526 -36.12 30.51 -28.94
N PRO A 527 -36.33 30.80 -30.23
CA PRO A 527 -37.52 30.36 -30.95
C PRO A 527 -37.51 28.83 -31.19
N ILE A 528 -38.66 28.19 -30.92
CA ILE A 528 -38.85 26.73 -30.97
C ILE A 528 -39.34 26.31 -32.37
N ASP A 529 -38.66 25.32 -32.98
CA ASP A 529 -39.16 24.55 -34.13
C ASP A 529 -39.96 23.33 -33.64
N TYR A 530 -41.24 23.27 -34.03
CA TYR A 530 -42.24 22.32 -33.49
C TYR A 530 -42.23 20.93 -34.16
N THR A 531 -41.31 20.63 -35.06
CA THR A 531 -41.35 19.36 -35.81
C THR A 531 -40.65 18.18 -35.14
N THR A 532 -39.71 18.41 -34.22
CA THR A 532 -38.91 17.34 -33.59
C THR A 532 -39.52 16.78 -32.30
N LEU A 533 -40.43 17.51 -31.64
CA LEU A 533 -40.97 17.14 -30.32
C LEU A 533 -41.99 15.98 -30.35
N MET A 534 -42.69 15.77 -31.48
CA MET A 534 -43.79 14.80 -31.56
C MET A 534 -43.36 13.34 -31.82
N LYS A 535 -42.08 13.06 -32.11
CA LYS A 535 -41.59 11.68 -32.32
C LYS A 535 -40.89 11.07 -31.10
N GLY A 536 -40.36 11.88 -30.18
CA GLY A 536 -39.70 11.39 -28.96
C GLY A 536 -40.65 11.03 -27.82
N ALA A 537 -41.84 11.65 -27.76
CA ALA A 537 -42.74 11.52 -26.61
C ALA A 537 -43.55 10.21 -26.54
N ALA A 538 -43.63 9.43 -27.63
CA ALA A 538 -44.42 8.20 -27.64
C ALA A 538 -43.64 6.94 -27.17
N GLY A 539 -42.30 6.95 -27.23
CA GLY A 539 -41.47 5.79 -26.86
C GLY A 539 -41.13 5.71 -25.37
N GLY A 540 -40.87 6.85 -24.72
CA GLY A 540 -40.42 6.90 -23.32
C GLY A 540 -41.50 6.56 -22.29
N ALA A 541 -42.78 6.87 -22.58
CA ALA A 541 -43.87 6.63 -21.64
C ALA A 541 -44.21 5.13 -21.46
N ILE A 542 -43.92 4.30 -22.46
CA ILE A 542 -44.25 2.86 -22.42
C ILE A 542 -43.21 2.08 -21.58
N VAL A 543 -41.93 2.46 -21.65
CA VAL A 543 -40.84 1.80 -20.90
C VAL A 543 -40.93 2.09 -19.40
N ALA A 544 -41.26 3.34 -19.02
CA ALA A 544 -41.45 3.71 -17.62
C ALA A 544 -42.65 3.01 -16.97
N PHE A 545 -43.75 2.82 -17.70
CA PHE A 545 -44.93 2.13 -17.18
C PHE A 545 -44.70 0.63 -16.95
N VAL A 546 -43.91 -0.03 -17.80
CA VAL A 546 -43.59 -1.46 -17.65
C VAL A 546 -42.64 -1.71 -16.47
N LEU A 547 -41.65 -0.84 -16.26
CA LEU A 547 -40.72 -0.94 -15.13
C LEU A 547 -41.41 -0.68 -13.78
N VAL A 548 -42.31 0.29 -13.70
CA VAL A 548 -43.09 0.57 -12.48
C VAL A 548 -44.08 -0.57 -12.17
N TRP A 549 -44.65 -1.22 -13.18
CA TRP A 549 -45.54 -2.36 -12.99
C TRP A 549 -44.80 -3.62 -12.51
N LEU A 550 -43.59 -3.89 -13.04
CA LEU A 550 -42.72 -4.98 -12.58
C LEU A 550 -42.25 -4.76 -11.13
N ALA A 551 -41.85 -3.54 -10.79
CA ALA A 551 -41.46 -3.18 -9.42
C ALA A 551 -42.60 -3.38 -8.41
N LYS A 552 -43.85 -3.05 -8.77
CA LYS A 552 -45.03 -3.24 -7.92
C LYS A 552 -45.43 -4.71 -7.69
N LYS A 553 -45.03 -5.62 -8.58
CA LYS A 553 -45.39 -7.05 -8.50
C LYS A 553 -44.37 -7.87 -7.69
N ILE A 554 -43.12 -7.41 -7.61
CA ILE A 554 -42.02 -8.11 -6.93
C ILE A 554 -41.98 -7.79 -5.43
N THR A 555 -42.39 -6.59 -5.01
CA THR A 555 -42.13 -6.09 -3.64
C THR A 555 -43.30 -6.14 -2.67
N GLY A 556 -44.37 -6.89 -2.97
CA GLY A 556 -45.35 -7.32 -1.97
C GLY A 556 -45.79 -6.23 -0.97
N GLY A 557 -46.26 -5.09 -1.49
CA GLY A 557 -47.08 -4.10 -0.77
C GLY A 557 -46.71 -3.78 0.68
N ARG A 558 -45.65 -3.00 0.91
CA ARG A 558 -45.55 -2.07 2.04
C ARG A 558 -44.68 -0.89 1.65
N TYR A 559 -45.27 0.28 1.46
CA TYR A 559 -44.73 1.64 1.67
C TYR A 559 -45.77 2.61 1.12
N GLU A 560 -46.87 2.79 1.86
CA GLU A 560 -47.66 4.01 1.78
C GLU A 560 -47.10 4.99 2.81
N ASN A 561 -47.11 6.28 2.46
CA ASN A 561 -46.60 7.43 3.17
C ASN A 561 -45.15 7.81 2.84
N TYR A 562 -44.95 8.47 1.71
CA TYR A 562 -44.36 9.81 1.77
C TYR A 562 -45.13 10.74 0.85
N GLN A 563 -45.59 11.83 1.44
CA GLN A 563 -46.32 12.92 0.80
C GLN A 563 -45.46 13.54 -0.30
N THR A 564 -46.04 13.62 -1.49
CA THR A 564 -45.67 14.62 -2.48
C THR A 564 -45.96 16.01 -1.92
N LEU A 565 -45.09 16.98 -2.19
CA LEU A 565 -45.39 18.35 -2.67
C LEU A 565 -44.14 19.24 -2.56
N PRO A 566 -44.02 20.33 -3.35
CA PRO A 566 -44.82 20.76 -4.51
C PRO A 566 -44.18 20.44 -5.87
#